data_AF-A0A7S0AHG0-F1
#
_entry.id   AF-A0A7S0AHG0-F1
#
_cell.length_a   1.000
_cell.length_b   1.000
_cell.length_c   1.000
_cell.angle_alpha   90.00
_cell.angle_beta   90.00
_cell.angle_gamma   90.00
#
_symmetry.space_group_name_H-M   'P 1'
#
loop_
_entity.id
_entity.type
_entity.pdbx_description
1 polymer ?
#
loop_
_entity_poly.entity_id
_entity_poly.type
_entity_poly.pdbx_seq_one_letter_code
_entity_poly.pdbx_strand_id
1 'polypeptide(L)'
;ANLTFVEYSAARLDALERSYIDADGFSICSVNYFAGAWFWFTIMTTVGYGNTAPTTEGGRAMIFTLGFFSILLFAGILANAGSVVTAIVDDGIDRAKLSSFNRPWASALFWGSMYYVWMVLIASYYQFWQEDRLEETIDYADSYWFAYISTTTVGLGDYYLEHGVIVGYDLLVWPLLFLFGFVLLSSFLTKIAEFLASFFPSDKPTFAESLADADVPLFPCLKRHHTARGSVIEDEVEEDGGDEEGAVTEE
;
A
#
# COMPACT_ATOMS: atom_id res chain seq x y z
N ALA A 1 35.13 -40.06 -32.02
CA ALA A 1 35.77 -38.74 -32.13
C ALA A 1 35.92 -38.18 -30.73
N ASN A 2 37.13 -37.83 -30.29
CA ASN A 2 37.34 -37.24 -28.97
C ASN A 2 36.84 -35.80 -29.00
N LEU A 3 35.66 -35.57 -28.43
CA LEU A 3 35.16 -34.23 -28.14
C LEU A 3 36.17 -33.53 -27.24
N THR A 4 36.50 -32.27 -27.56
CA THR A 4 37.37 -31.47 -26.68
C THR A 4 36.65 -31.20 -25.35
N PHE A 5 37.38 -31.00 -24.26
CA PHE A 5 36.80 -30.76 -22.93
C PHE A 5 35.73 -29.65 -22.92
N VAL A 6 35.93 -28.61 -23.74
CA VAL A 6 34.98 -27.49 -23.92
C VAL A 6 33.67 -27.97 -24.55
N GLU A 7 33.75 -28.80 -25.58
CA GLU A 7 32.59 -29.32 -26.32
C GLU A 7 31.77 -30.30 -25.44
N TYR A 8 32.45 -31.10 -24.62
CA TYR A 8 31.81 -31.94 -23.61
C TYR A 8 31.10 -31.11 -22.53
N SER A 9 31.70 -29.98 -22.10
CA SER A 9 31.09 -29.11 -21.10
C SER A 9 29.84 -28.39 -21.63
N ALA A 10 29.88 -27.93 -22.89
CA ALA A 10 28.73 -27.30 -23.54
C ALA A 10 27.60 -28.31 -23.77
N ALA A 11 27.92 -29.52 -24.23
CA ALA A 11 26.94 -30.59 -24.41
C ALA A 11 26.32 -31.04 -23.07
N ARG A 12 27.11 -31.03 -21.98
CA ARG A 12 26.61 -31.34 -20.64
C ARG A 12 25.70 -30.25 -20.10
N LEU A 13 25.98 -28.98 -20.37
CA LEU A 13 25.13 -27.85 -19.99
C LEU A 13 23.82 -27.88 -20.77
N ASP A 14 23.87 -28.10 -22.09
CA ASP A 14 22.67 -28.22 -22.94
C ASP A 14 21.83 -29.46 -22.54
N ALA A 15 22.47 -30.57 -22.16
CA ALA A 15 21.77 -31.73 -21.62
C ALA A 15 21.16 -31.48 -20.23
N LEU A 16 21.83 -30.70 -19.37
CA LEU A 16 21.32 -30.29 -18.06
C LEU A 16 20.11 -29.37 -18.23
N GLU A 17 20.21 -28.40 -19.13
CA GLU A 17 19.13 -27.49 -19.48
C GLU A 17 17.94 -28.27 -20.03
N ARG A 18 18.16 -29.19 -20.99
CA ARG A 18 17.13 -30.12 -21.50
C ARG A 18 16.53 -31.00 -20.42
N SER A 19 17.31 -31.49 -19.48
CA SER A 19 16.77 -32.28 -18.36
C SER A 19 15.95 -31.44 -17.39
N TYR A 20 16.28 -30.15 -17.23
CA TYR A 20 15.49 -29.22 -16.43
C TYR A 20 14.14 -28.93 -17.11
N ILE A 21 14.16 -28.70 -18.43
CA ILE A 21 12.96 -28.50 -19.28
C ILE A 21 12.05 -29.73 -19.33
N ASP A 22 12.63 -30.93 -19.32
CA ASP A 22 11.87 -32.18 -19.34
C ASP A 22 11.32 -32.52 -17.94
N ALA A 23 11.97 -32.02 -16.87
CA ALA A 23 11.54 -32.18 -15.49
C ALA A 23 10.48 -31.15 -15.06
N ASP A 24 10.53 -29.92 -15.57
CA ASP A 24 9.57 -28.85 -15.24
C ASP A 24 8.26 -28.94 -16.05
N GLY A 25 8.23 -29.73 -17.12
CA GLY A 25 7.05 -29.95 -17.96
C GLY A 25 6.59 -28.71 -18.75
N PHE A 26 7.38 -27.63 -18.77
CA PHE A 26 7.02 -26.36 -19.40
C PHE A 26 7.90 -26.07 -20.64
N SER A 27 7.26 -25.89 -21.80
CA SER A 27 7.98 -25.57 -23.04
C SER A 27 8.48 -24.12 -23.03
N ILE A 28 9.81 -23.93 -23.12
CA ILE A 28 10.50 -22.61 -23.10
C ILE A 28 9.98 -21.63 -24.17
N CYS A 29 9.27 -22.10 -25.21
CA CYS A 29 8.78 -21.25 -26.28
C CYS A 29 7.48 -20.49 -25.94
N SER A 30 6.90 -20.65 -24.75
CA SER A 30 5.72 -19.87 -24.33
C SER A 30 6.03 -18.97 -23.14
N VAL A 31 5.88 -17.66 -23.35
CA VAL A 31 5.99 -16.67 -22.26
C VAL A 31 4.75 -16.79 -21.37
N ASN A 32 4.95 -17.09 -20.08
CA ASN A 32 3.86 -17.03 -19.10
C ASN A 32 3.61 -15.56 -18.72
N TYR A 33 2.62 -14.93 -19.35
CA TYR A 33 2.25 -13.54 -19.06
C TYR A 33 1.79 -13.35 -17.60
N PHE A 34 1.21 -14.38 -16.98
CA PHE A 34 0.78 -14.30 -15.59
C PHE A 34 1.96 -14.24 -14.63
N ALA A 35 2.99 -15.04 -14.90
CA ALA A 35 4.26 -14.95 -14.19
C ALA A 35 4.90 -13.57 -14.33
N GLY A 36 4.85 -12.97 -15.52
CA GLY A 36 5.34 -11.60 -15.75
C GLY A 36 4.59 -10.54 -14.93
N ALA A 37 3.26 -10.68 -14.78
CA ALA A 37 2.46 -9.79 -13.95
C ALA A 37 2.75 -9.97 -12.45
N TRP A 38 2.95 -11.21 -11.99
CA TRP A 38 3.39 -11.50 -10.62
C TRP A 38 4.76 -10.90 -10.35
N PHE A 39 5.73 -11.09 -11.25
CA PHE A 39 7.03 -10.45 -11.18
C PHE A 39 6.89 -8.92 -11.03
N TRP A 40 6.06 -8.28 -11.84
CA TRP A 40 5.83 -6.84 -11.74
C TRP A 40 5.21 -6.43 -10.39
N PHE A 41 4.25 -7.22 -9.89
CA PHE A 41 3.68 -7.03 -8.56
C PHE A 41 4.74 -7.06 -7.46
N THR A 42 5.69 -8.01 -7.50
CA THR A 42 6.77 -8.10 -6.50
C THR A 42 7.73 -6.90 -6.55
N ILE A 43 7.97 -6.33 -7.73
CA ILE A 43 8.80 -5.12 -7.90
C ILE A 43 8.06 -3.90 -7.36
N MET A 44 6.81 -3.70 -7.76
CA MET A 44 5.98 -2.56 -7.34
C MET A 44 5.79 -2.53 -5.82
N THR A 45 5.58 -3.68 -5.21
CA THR A 45 5.37 -3.83 -3.76
C THR A 45 6.67 -3.88 -2.95
N THR A 46 7.81 -3.82 -3.63
CA THR A 46 9.16 -3.88 -3.02
C THR A 46 9.46 -5.17 -2.25
N VAL A 47 8.69 -6.24 -2.46
CA VAL A 47 9.01 -7.57 -1.91
C VAL A 47 10.28 -8.11 -2.58
N GLY A 48 10.27 -8.16 -3.92
CA GLY A 48 11.47 -8.45 -4.71
C GLY A 48 12.26 -9.70 -4.30
N TYR A 49 11.66 -10.90 -4.34
CA TYR A 49 12.29 -12.17 -3.95
C TYR A 49 13.66 -12.45 -4.60
N GLY A 50 13.92 -11.91 -5.80
CA GLY A 50 15.19 -12.11 -6.48
C GLY A 50 15.40 -13.50 -7.07
N ASN A 51 14.42 -14.40 -6.97
CA ASN A 51 14.40 -15.70 -7.65
C ASN A 51 14.34 -15.55 -9.18
N THR A 52 13.89 -14.40 -9.69
CA THR A 52 13.93 -14.05 -11.11
C THR A 52 14.36 -12.59 -11.27
N ALA A 53 15.23 -12.33 -12.24
CA ALA A 53 15.73 -10.98 -12.52
C ALA A 53 15.96 -10.76 -14.03
N PRO A 54 15.72 -9.54 -14.56
CA PRO A 54 15.97 -9.26 -15.96
C PRO A 54 17.47 -9.29 -16.27
N THR A 55 17.83 -10.13 -17.22
CA THR A 55 19.18 -10.24 -17.76
C THR A 55 19.41 -9.29 -18.95
N THR A 56 18.33 -8.86 -19.61
CA THR A 56 18.39 -7.95 -20.77
C THR A 56 18.54 -6.49 -20.34
N GLU A 57 19.26 -5.71 -21.16
CA GLU A 57 19.43 -4.26 -20.92
C GLU A 57 18.08 -3.52 -20.94
N GLY A 58 17.20 -3.86 -21.89
CA GLY A 58 15.86 -3.27 -21.98
C GLY A 58 14.99 -3.59 -20.76
N GLY A 59 15.03 -4.83 -20.25
CA GLY A 59 14.30 -5.22 -19.04
C GLY A 59 14.75 -4.41 -17.81
N ARG A 60 16.06 -4.23 -17.64
CA ARG A 60 16.62 -3.39 -16.57
C ARG A 60 16.21 -1.92 -16.71
N ALA A 61 16.25 -1.37 -17.93
CA ALA A 61 15.82 0.00 -18.20
C ALA A 61 14.33 0.24 -17.88
N MET A 62 13.46 -0.74 -18.13
CA MET A 62 12.05 -0.67 -17.73
C MET A 62 11.88 -0.63 -16.20
N ILE A 63 12.65 -1.42 -15.45
CA ILE A 63 12.60 -1.37 -13.97
C ILE A 63 13.10 -0.03 -13.44
N PHE A 64 14.19 0.53 -13.97
CA PHE A 64 14.68 1.85 -13.55
C PHE A 64 13.66 2.97 -13.75
N THR A 65 12.83 2.87 -14.78
CA THR A 65 11.85 3.92 -15.13
C THR A 65 10.48 3.60 -14.54
N LEU A 66 9.77 2.62 -15.13
CA LEU A 66 8.42 2.26 -14.74
C LEU A 66 8.37 1.65 -13.33
N GLY A 67 9.42 0.93 -12.92
CA GLY A 67 9.51 0.34 -11.58
C GLY A 67 9.56 1.45 -10.52
N PHE A 68 10.40 2.46 -10.71
CA PHE A 68 10.48 3.61 -9.79
C PHE A 68 9.12 4.32 -9.62
N PHE A 69 8.43 4.64 -10.71
CA PHE A 69 7.10 5.26 -10.63
C PHE A 69 6.07 4.36 -9.95
N SER A 70 6.10 3.04 -10.23
CA SER A 70 5.16 2.09 -9.63
C SER A 70 5.35 1.96 -8.11
N ILE A 71 6.59 1.96 -7.62
CA ILE A 71 6.92 1.89 -6.20
C ILE A 71 6.41 3.13 -5.47
N LEU A 72 6.64 4.33 -6.03
CA LEU A 72 6.16 5.57 -5.42
C LEU A 72 4.63 5.63 -5.36
N LEU A 73 3.96 5.25 -6.46
CA LEU A 73 2.51 5.21 -6.51
C LEU A 73 1.95 4.22 -5.47
N PHE A 74 2.53 3.01 -5.41
CA PHE A 74 2.10 1.99 -4.47
C PHE A 74 2.29 2.43 -3.01
N ALA A 75 3.45 3.02 -2.68
CA ALA A 75 3.71 3.53 -1.33
C ALA A 75 2.70 4.61 -0.91
N GLY A 76 2.36 5.54 -1.82
CA GLY A 76 1.35 6.58 -1.56
C GLY A 76 -0.06 6.00 -1.36
N ILE A 77 -0.45 5.04 -2.22
CA ILE A 77 -1.75 4.34 -2.08
C ILE A 77 -1.81 3.59 -0.75
N LEU A 78 -0.74 2.88 -0.40
CA LEU A 78 -0.70 2.07 0.82
C LEU A 78 -0.80 2.93 2.09
N ALA A 79 -0.07 4.05 2.15
CA ALA A 79 -0.14 4.98 3.27
C ALA A 79 -1.55 5.58 3.45
N ASN A 80 -2.21 5.93 2.35
CA ASN A 80 -3.58 6.43 2.38
C ASN A 80 -4.58 5.33 2.75
N ALA A 81 -4.40 4.11 2.25
CA ALA A 81 -5.28 2.98 2.56
C ALA A 81 -5.21 2.61 4.04
N GLY A 82 -4.01 2.54 4.63
CA GLY A 82 -3.82 2.22 6.05
C GLY A 82 -4.47 3.25 6.97
N SER A 83 -4.33 4.55 6.68
CA SER A 83 -4.96 5.62 7.46
C SER A 83 -6.49 5.63 7.35
N VAL A 84 -7.03 5.46 6.15
CA VAL A 84 -8.49 5.36 5.92
C VAL A 84 -9.09 4.16 6.65
N VAL A 85 -8.48 2.99 6.53
CA VAL A 85 -8.96 1.77 7.18
C VAL A 85 -8.92 1.90 8.70
N THR A 86 -7.85 2.48 9.23
CA THR A 86 -7.74 2.76 10.67
C THR A 86 -8.85 3.69 11.14
N ALA A 87 -9.12 4.79 10.41
CA ALA A 87 -10.18 5.75 10.76
C ALA A 87 -11.58 5.13 10.72
N ILE A 88 -11.87 4.27 9.74
CA ILE A 88 -13.16 3.57 9.64
C ILE A 88 -13.37 2.64 10.84
N VAL A 89 -12.33 1.89 11.21
CA VAL A 89 -12.40 0.97 12.36
C VAL A 89 -12.53 1.74 13.66
N ASP A 90 -11.79 2.83 13.85
CA ASP A 90 -11.87 3.66 15.05
C ASP A 90 -13.29 4.25 15.20
N ASP A 91 -13.91 4.78 14.13
CA ASP A 91 -15.32 5.24 14.13
C ASP A 91 -16.30 4.08 14.46
N GLY A 92 -16.07 2.90 13.90
CA GLY A 92 -16.87 1.71 14.19
C GLY A 92 -16.80 1.29 15.66
N ILE A 93 -15.61 1.37 16.26
CA ILE A 93 -15.36 1.01 17.67
C ILE A 93 -16.02 2.01 18.62
N ASP A 94 -15.94 3.30 18.30
CA ASP A 94 -16.59 4.35 19.07
C ASP A 94 -18.13 4.21 19.03
N ARG A 95 -18.70 3.86 17.87
CA ARG A 95 -20.13 3.53 17.75
C ARG A 95 -20.52 2.30 18.56
N ALA A 96 -19.65 1.29 18.62
CA ALA A 96 -19.85 0.08 19.41
C ALA A 96 -19.68 0.32 20.93
N LYS A 97 -19.29 1.53 21.35
CA LYS A 97 -18.99 1.90 22.75
C LYS A 97 -17.90 1.04 23.38
N LEU A 98 -17.01 0.48 22.56
CA LEU A 98 -15.85 -0.31 23.01
C LEU A 98 -14.68 0.63 23.33
N SER A 99 -14.90 1.67 24.13
CA SER A 99 -13.93 2.76 24.38
C SER A 99 -12.62 2.30 25.03
N SER A 100 -12.59 1.11 25.63
CA SER A 100 -11.35 0.49 26.13
C SER A 100 -10.34 0.21 25.01
N PHE A 101 -10.83 0.05 23.78
CA PHE A 101 -10.06 -0.23 22.59
C PHE A 101 -9.33 0.99 22.03
N ASN A 102 -9.79 2.19 22.38
CA ASN A 102 -9.24 3.46 21.92
C ASN A 102 -7.95 3.87 22.67
N ARG A 103 -7.46 3.03 23.60
CA ARG A 103 -6.15 3.22 24.24
C ARG A 103 -5.04 2.86 23.23
N PRO A 104 -3.96 3.65 23.12
CA PRO A 104 -2.94 3.48 22.07
C PRO A 104 -2.25 2.12 22.10
N TRP A 105 -2.00 1.56 23.29
CA TRP A 105 -1.43 0.22 23.41
C TRP A 105 -2.45 -0.88 23.07
N ALA A 106 -3.73 -0.68 23.38
CA ALA A 106 -4.77 -1.66 23.11
C ALA A 106 -5.02 -1.74 21.61
N SER A 107 -5.15 -0.59 20.93
CA SER A 107 -5.32 -0.51 19.49
C SER A 107 -4.16 -1.17 18.73
N ALA A 108 -2.91 -0.89 19.13
CA ALA A 108 -1.74 -1.55 18.56
C ALA A 108 -1.80 -3.08 18.69
N LEU A 109 -2.23 -3.62 19.85
CA LEU A 109 -2.35 -5.06 20.04
C LEU A 109 -3.42 -5.72 19.15
N PHE A 110 -4.56 -5.07 18.91
CA PHE A 110 -5.57 -5.62 18.01
C PHE A 110 -5.13 -5.65 16.58
N TRP A 111 -4.59 -4.54 16.07
CA TRP A 111 -4.08 -4.51 14.70
C TRP A 111 -2.94 -5.52 14.52
N GLY A 112 -2.04 -5.63 15.49
CA GLY A 112 -1.00 -6.65 15.51
C GLY A 112 -1.57 -8.07 15.53
N SER A 113 -2.61 -8.33 16.33
CA SER A 113 -3.27 -9.64 16.39
C SER A 113 -4.00 -9.99 15.09
N MET A 114 -4.68 -9.02 14.47
CA MET A 114 -5.38 -9.20 13.20
C MET A 114 -4.40 -9.45 12.06
N TYR A 115 -3.28 -8.72 12.04
CA TYR A 115 -2.18 -8.98 11.10
C TYR A 115 -1.58 -10.37 11.31
N TYR A 116 -1.34 -10.78 12.56
CA TYR A 116 -0.83 -12.11 12.87
C TYR A 116 -1.76 -13.24 12.39
N VAL A 117 -3.07 -13.11 12.63
CA VAL A 117 -4.09 -14.05 12.13
C VAL A 117 -4.10 -14.08 10.60
N TRP A 118 -3.91 -12.93 9.96
CA TRP A 118 -3.83 -12.88 8.49
C TRP A 118 -2.57 -13.57 7.94
N MET A 119 -1.43 -13.45 8.62
CA MET A 119 -0.22 -14.21 8.25
C MET A 119 -0.44 -15.73 8.38
N VAL A 120 -1.13 -16.19 9.43
CA VAL A 120 -1.55 -17.60 9.58
C VAL A 120 -2.44 -18.05 8.42
N LEU A 121 -3.37 -17.20 7.98
CA LEU A 121 -4.21 -17.48 6.82
C LEU A 121 -3.37 -17.62 5.54
N ILE A 122 -2.46 -16.67 5.26
CA ILE A 122 -1.57 -16.72 4.09
C ILE A 122 -0.71 -17.99 4.13
N ALA A 123 -0.16 -18.35 5.30
CA ALA A 123 0.63 -19.56 5.49
C ALA A 123 -0.18 -20.82 5.13
N SER A 124 -1.39 -20.94 5.65
CA SER A 124 -2.27 -22.07 5.34
C SER A 124 -2.64 -22.16 3.86
N TYR A 125 -2.87 -21.01 3.22
CA TYR A 125 -3.18 -20.96 1.79
C TYR A 125 -1.94 -21.29 0.94
N TYR A 126 -0.75 -20.84 1.34
CA TYR A 126 0.50 -21.18 0.66
C TYR A 126 0.79 -22.67 0.71
N GLN A 127 0.61 -23.29 1.88
CA GLN A 127 0.79 -24.73 2.04
C GLN A 127 -0.16 -25.52 1.13
N PHE A 128 -1.44 -25.13 1.09
CA PHE A 128 -2.43 -25.71 0.19
C PHE A 128 -2.07 -25.50 -1.29
N TRP A 129 -1.64 -24.30 -1.66
CA TRP A 129 -1.28 -23.97 -3.05
C TRP A 129 -0.03 -24.72 -3.51
N GLN A 130 0.96 -24.89 -2.64
CA GLN A 130 2.17 -25.69 -2.89
C GLN A 130 1.81 -27.15 -3.19
N GLU A 131 0.99 -27.77 -2.36
CA GLU A 131 0.56 -29.17 -2.56
C GLU A 131 -0.26 -29.33 -3.85
N ASP A 132 -1.16 -28.39 -4.16
CA ASP A 132 -1.99 -28.43 -5.38
C ASP A 132 -1.18 -28.23 -6.67
N ARG A 133 -0.14 -27.39 -6.65
CA ARG A 133 0.59 -26.98 -7.87
C ARG A 133 1.90 -27.69 -8.11
N LEU A 134 2.59 -28.05 -7.05
CA LEU A 134 3.92 -28.65 -7.12
C LEU A 134 3.91 -30.11 -6.64
N GLU A 135 2.76 -30.62 -6.18
CA GLU A 135 2.61 -31.97 -5.62
C GLU A 135 3.61 -32.25 -4.48
N GLU A 136 4.11 -31.19 -3.84
CA GLU A 136 5.10 -31.22 -2.77
C GLU A 136 4.51 -30.64 -1.49
N THR A 137 4.70 -31.35 -0.38
CA THR A 137 4.25 -30.91 0.93
C THR A 137 5.32 -30.07 1.60
N ILE A 138 4.98 -28.82 1.94
CA ILE A 138 5.84 -27.93 2.72
C ILE A 138 5.41 -27.93 4.19
N ASP A 139 6.38 -27.77 5.10
CA ASP A 139 6.06 -27.61 6.52
C ASP A 139 5.31 -26.29 6.77
N TYR A 140 4.48 -26.28 7.81
CA TYR A 140 3.72 -25.09 8.16
C TYR A 140 4.63 -23.96 8.66
N ALA A 141 5.74 -24.29 9.35
CA ALA A 141 6.68 -23.27 9.82
C ALA A 141 7.33 -22.52 8.65
N ASP A 142 7.71 -23.23 7.60
CA ASP A 142 8.24 -22.66 6.36
C ASP A 142 7.16 -21.85 5.61
N SER A 143 5.92 -22.31 5.63
CA SER A 143 4.80 -21.58 5.04
C SER A 143 4.50 -20.26 5.76
N TYR A 144 4.62 -20.26 7.09
CA TYR A 144 4.52 -19.04 7.90
C TYR A 144 5.72 -18.12 7.68
N TRP A 145 6.92 -18.68 7.54
CA TRP A 145 8.11 -17.93 7.18
C TRP A 145 7.96 -17.22 5.83
N PHE A 146 7.45 -17.94 4.82
CA PHE A 146 7.06 -17.34 3.54
C PHE A 146 6.07 -16.20 3.73
N ALA A 147 4.98 -16.39 4.46
CA ALA A 147 3.99 -15.33 4.70
C ALA A 147 4.65 -14.10 5.33
N TYR A 148 5.48 -14.30 6.36
CA TYR A 148 6.20 -13.24 7.06
C TYR A 148 7.13 -12.44 6.15
N ILE A 149 8.07 -13.08 5.45
CA ILE A 149 9.04 -12.36 4.60
C ILE A 149 8.35 -11.65 3.44
N SER A 150 7.20 -12.15 3.00
CA SER A 150 6.43 -11.59 1.90
C SER A 150 5.64 -10.35 2.32
N THR A 151 4.81 -10.45 3.36
CA THR A 151 3.96 -9.31 3.78
C THR A 151 4.73 -8.22 4.51
N THR A 152 5.91 -8.52 5.05
CA THR A 152 6.84 -7.51 5.60
C THR A 152 7.77 -6.90 4.54
N THR A 153 7.64 -7.32 3.28
CA THR A 153 8.46 -6.88 2.14
C THR A 153 9.97 -7.09 2.36
N VAL A 154 10.36 -8.11 3.12
CA VAL A 154 11.77 -8.52 3.26
C VAL A 154 12.22 -9.32 2.04
N GLY A 155 11.37 -10.24 1.58
CA GLY A 155 11.51 -10.98 0.32
C GLY A 155 12.88 -11.63 0.09
N LEU A 156 13.32 -12.50 1.00
CA LEU A 156 14.61 -13.19 0.84
C LEU A 156 14.67 -14.11 -0.38
N GLY A 157 13.52 -14.68 -0.78
CA GLY A 157 13.41 -15.53 -1.97
C GLY A 157 13.91 -16.95 -1.79
N ASP A 158 14.13 -17.40 -0.55
CA ASP A 158 14.27 -18.80 -0.19
C ASP A 158 12.94 -19.56 -0.38
N TYR A 159 11.82 -18.90 -0.05
CA TYR A 159 10.47 -19.34 -0.42
C TYR A 159 9.78 -18.29 -1.30
N TYR A 160 9.14 -18.76 -2.37
CA TYR A 160 8.45 -17.93 -3.36
C TYR A 160 7.35 -18.71 -4.07
N LEU A 161 6.58 -18.01 -4.91
CA LEU A 161 5.67 -18.65 -5.86
C LEU A 161 6.43 -18.97 -7.14
N GLU A 162 6.51 -20.25 -7.48
CA GLU A 162 7.20 -20.70 -8.69
C GLU A 162 6.50 -20.13 -9.93
N HIS A 163 7.26 -19.40 -10.76
CA HIS A 163 6.70 -18.62 -11.86
C HIS A 163 6.10 -19.53 -12.96
N GLY A 164 6.65 -20.73 -13.13
CA GLY A 164 6.18 -21.70 -14.13
C GLY A 164 4.73 -22.11 -13.93
N VAL A 165 4.30 -22.30 -12.67
CA VAL A 165 3.00 -22.90 -12.33
C VAL A 165 1.89 -21.87 -12.04
N ILE A 166 2.19 -20.57 -12.12
CA ILE A 166 1.21 -19.50 -11.93
C ILE A 166 0.21 -19.48 -13.09
N VAL A 167 -1.08 -19.58 -12.75
CA VAL A 167 -2.19 -19.43 -13.71
C VAL A 167 -3.02 -18.17 -13.42
N GLY A 168 -3.96 -17.83 -14.30
CA GLY A 168 -4.71 -16.58 -14.21
C GLY A 168 -5.49 -16.36 -12.90
N TYR A 169 -6.04 -17.42 -12.29
CA TYR A 169 -6.73 -17.31 -11.00
C TYR A 169 -5.78 -16.92 -9.85
N ASP A 170 -4.53 -17.39 -9.89
CA ASP A 170 -3.52 -17.11 -8.87
C ASP A 170 -3.22 -15.60 -8.78
N LEU A 171 -3.29 -14.88 -9.92
CA LEU A 171 -3.11 -13.42 -9.97
C LEU A 171 -4.26 -12.62 -9.37
N LEU A 172 -5.42 -13.23 -9.12
CA LEU A 172 -6.46 -12.56 -8.34
C LEU A 172 -6.23 -12.83 -6.86
N VAL A 173 -5.96 -14.08 -6.49
CA VAL A 173 -5.89 -14.46 -5.07
C VAL A 173 -4.63 -13.91 -4.39
N TRP A 174 -3.45 -14.13 -4.96
CA TRP A 174 -2.19 -13.76 -4.30
C TRP A 174 -2.03 -12.25 -4.10
N PRO A 175 -2.21 -11.41 -5.14
CA PRO A 175 -2.17 -9.97 -4.93
C PRO A 175 -3.21 -9.49 -3.93
N LEU A 176 -4.45 -9.98 -3.93
CA LEU A 176 -5.46 -9.55 -2.96
C LEU A 176 -5.09 -9.95 -1.52
N LEU A 177 -4.59 -11.17 -1.32
CA LEU A 177 -4.10 -11.62 -0.01
C LEU A 177 -2.98 -10.72 0.51
N PHE A 178 -2.02 -10.39 -0.34
CA PHE A 178 -0.88 -9.55 0.03
C PHE A 178 -1.27 -8.10 0.22
N LEU A 179 -2.11 -7.54 -0.66
CA LEU A 179 -2.63 -6.17 -0.53
C LEU A 179 -3.39 -5.97 0.77
N PHE A 180 -4.25 -6.92 1.15
CA PHE A 180 -4.91 -6.86 2.45
C PHE A 180 -3.92 -6.98 3.60
N GLY A 181 -2.93 -7.87 3.50
CA GLY A 181 -1.84 -8.00 4.46
C GLY A 181 -1.04 -6.70 4.63
N PHE A 182 -0.74 -6.00 3.54
CA PHE A 182 -0.04 -4.72 3.57
C PHE A 182 -0.87 -3.63 4.22
N VAL A 183 -2.19 -3.58 3.98
CA VAL A 183 -3.08 -2.64 4.65
C VAL A 183 -3.11 -2.90 6.16
N LEU A 184 -3.24 -4.17 6.58
CA LEU A 184 -3.19 -4.54 8.00
C LEU A 184 -1.85 -4.15 8.65
N LEU A 185 -0.74 -4.44 7.97
CA LEU A 185 0.59 -4.06 8.44
C LEU A 185 0.72 -2.54 8.53
N SER A 186 0.24 -1.81 7.52
CA SER A 186 0.26 -0.34 7.50
C SER A 186 -0.55 0.24 8.66
N SER A 187 -1.77 -0.22 8.90
CA SER A 187 -2.60 0.19 10.04
C SER A 187 -1.95 -0.15 11.39
N PHE A 188 -1.32 -1.33 11.49
CA PHE A 188 -0.55 -1.71 12.68
C PHE A 188 0.63 -0.76 12.93
N LEU A 189 1.39 -0.42 11.88
CA LEU A 189 2.50 0.53 11.98
C LEU A 189 2.01 1.93 12.39
N THR A 190 0.86 2.38 11.89
CA THR A 190 0.23 3.64 12.32
C THR A 190 -0.08 3.62 13.82
N LYS A 191 -0.71 2.56 14.33
CA LYS A 191 -1.01 2.45 15.78
C LYS A 191 0.24 2.27 16.65
N ILE A 192 1.27 1.57 16.16
CA ILE A 192 2.58 1.55 16.82
C ILE A 192 3.15 2.96 16.90
N ALA A 193 3.09 3.75 15.82
CA ALA A 193 3.61 5.11 15.81
C ALA A 193 2.88 6.00 16.83
N GLU A 194 1.55 5.94 16.90
CA GLU A 194 0.74 6.62 17.92
C GLU A 194 1.12 6.18 19.35
N PHE A 195 1.31 4.87 19.57
CA PHE A 195 1.74 4.33 20.85
C PHE A 195 3.15 4.81 21.24
N LEU A 196 4.11 4.80 20.31
CA LEU A 196 5.45 5.31 20.55
C LEU A 196 5.45 6.81 20.84
N ALA A 197 4.63 7.59 20.13
CA ALA A 197 4.45 9.01 20.39
C ALA A 197 3.89 9.28 21.80
N SER A 198 3.09 8.37 22.36
CA SER A 198 2.59 8.51 23.73
C SER A 198 3.69 8.47 24.82
N PHE A 199 4.87 7.92 24.53
CA PHE A 199 6.02 7.96 25.43
C PHE A 199 6.82 9.26 25.35
N PHE A 200 6.74 9.97 24.23
CA PHE A 200 7.47 11.22 24.00
C PHE A 200 6.52 12.31 23.52
N PRO A 201 5.69 12.89 24.42
CA PRO A 201 4.88 14.05 24.08
C PRO A 201 5.80 15.16 23.56
N SER A 202 5.64 15.53 22.30
CA SER A 202 6.35 16.68 21.74
C SER A 202 5.51 17.92 22.00
N ASP A 203 5.94 18.79 22.91
CA ASP A 203 5.32 20.11 23.16
C ASP A 203 5.54 21.10 22.00
N LYS A 204 5.92 20.65 20.81
CA LYS A 204 6.21 21.54 19.67
C LYS A 204 4.93 21.75 18.87
N PRO A 205 4.47 23.01 18.72
CA PRO A 205 3.28 23.30 17.94
C PRO A 205 3.45 22.78 16.52
N THR A 206 2.35 22.25 15.97
CA THR A 206 2.33 21.70 14.61
C THR A 206 2.71 22.81 13.61
N PHE A 207 3.27 22.50 12.45
CA PHE A 207 3.64 23.55 11.47
C PHE A 207 2.44 24.44 11.07
N ALA A 208 1.23 23.86 10.99
CA ALA A 208 -0.01 24.60 10.79
C ALA A 208 -0.34 25.56 11.96
N GLU A 209 -0.04 25.16 13.18
CA GLU A 209 -0.23 25.97 14.40
C GLU A 209 0.84 27.07 14.50
N SER A 210 2.06 26.78 14.07
CA SER A 210 3.14 27.77 13.94
C SER A 210 2.86 28.81 12.85
N LEU A 211 2.20 28.42 11.75
CA LEU A 211 1.75 29.35 10.72
C LEU A 211 0.53 30.16 11.17
N ALA A 212 -0.39 29.57 11.93
CA ALA A 212 -1.53 30.28 12.50
C ALA A 212 -1.09 31.34 13.53
N ASP A 213 -0.04 31.05 14.31
CA ASP A 213 0.56 32.01 15.25
C ASP A 213 1.40 33.09 14.52
N ALA A 214 1.95 32.77 13.35
CA ALA A 214 2.64 33.74 12.49
C ALA A 214 1.70 34.69 11.73
N ASP A 215 0.43 34.32 11.54
CA ASP A 215 -0.60 35.13 10.88
C ASP A 215 -1.36 36.07 11.86
N VAL A 216 -0.90 36.16 13.11
CA VAL A 216 -1.34 37.19 14.04
C VAL A 216 -0.89 38.55 13.49
N PRO A 217 -1.82 39.49 13.19
CA PRO A 217 -1.44 40.77 12.62
C PRO A 217 -0.49 41.50 13.56
N LEU A 218 0.68 41.92 13.03
CA LEU A 218 1.83 42.51 13.72
C LEU A 218 1.54 43.81 14.50
N PHE A 219 0.28 44.25 14.58
CA PHE A 219 -0.14 45.46 15.28
C PHE A 219 -1.49 45.27 16.01
N PRO A 220 -1.48 44.93 17.31
CA PRO A 220 -2.70 44.87 18.14
C PRO A 220 -3.36 46.23 18.42
N CYS A 221 -2.78 47.34 17.94
CA CYS A 221 -3.11 48.69 18.44
C CYS A 221 -4.03 49.53 17.55
N LEU A 222 -4.54 49.03 16.42
CA LEU A 222 -5.55 49.76 15.64
C LEU A 222 -6.97 49.38 16.08
N LYS A 223 -7.39 49.94 17.23
CA LYS A 223 -8.80 50.06 17.58
C LYS A 223 -9.50 50.91 16.52
N ARG A 224 -10.28 50.28 15.64
CA ARG A 224 -11.22 50.95 14.75
C ARG A 224 -12.33 51.57 15.61
N HIS A 225 -12.27 52.88 15.84
CA HIS A 225 -13.35 53.63 16.48
C HIS A 225 -14.57 53.67 15.54
N HIS A 226 -15.49 52.72 15.68
CA HIS A 226 -16.87 52.89 15.21
C HIS A 226 -17.69 53.55 16.33
N THR A 227 -17.99 54.82 16.15
CA THR A 227 -18.98 55.57 16.93
C THR A 227 -20.37 54.99 16.67
N ALA A 228 -20.99 54.44 17.71
CA ALA A 228 -22.41 54.12 17.71
C ALA A 228 -23.22 55.37 18.05
N ARG A 229 -24.18 55.75 17.20
CA ARG A 229 -25.30 56.62 17.62
C ARG A 229 -26.53 56.40 16.75
N GLY A 230 -27.47 55.62 17.30
CA GLY A 230 -28.92 55.59 17.02
C GLY A 230 -29.31 55.21 15.59
N SER A 231 -30.47 54.64 15.29
CA SER A 231 -31.63 54.16 16.03
C SER A 231 -32.66 53.89 14.92
N VAL A 232 -33.65 53.05 15.20
CA VAL A 232 -34.98 53.04 14.54
C VAL A 232 -35.18 52.08 13.33
N ILE A 233 -35.87 50.98 13.66
CA ILE A 233 -37.07 50.36 13.02
C ILE A 233 -36.91 49.59 11.70
N GLU A 234 -37.37 48.33 11.78
CA GLU A 234 -38.23 47.54 10.88
C GLU A 234 -38.64 48.21 9.54
N ASP A 235 -38.79 47.52 8.40
CA ASP A 235 -39.63 46.36 8.15
C ASP A 235 -39.27 45.74 6.79
N GLU A 236 -39.82 44.54 6.58
CA GLU A 236 -39.84 43.71 5.38
C GLU A 236 -40.29 44.42 4.07
N VAL A 237 -40.09 43.72 2.94
CA VAL A 237 -41.06 43.49 1.84
C VAL A 237 -40.56 43.77 0.40
N GLU A 238 -40.72 42.71 -0.41
CA GLU A 238 -40.96 42.56 -1.87
C GLU A 238 -39.95 43.00 -2.95
N GLU A 239 -39.49 41.99 -3.70
CA GLU A 239 -39.43 42.04 -5.17
C GLU A 239 -40.86 42.04 -5.74
N ASP A 240 -41.19 42.98 -6.64
CA ASP A 240 -41.65 42.74 -8.03
C ASP A 240 -42.14 44.07 -8.66
N GLY A 241 -42.01 44.19 -9.99
CA GLY A 241 -42.78 45.15 -10.78
C GLY A 241 -42.01 46.28 -11.49
N GLY A 242 -41.60 46.00 -12.73
CA GLY A 242 -42.19 46.65 -13.91
C GLY A 242 -41.96 48.15 -14.17
N ASP A 243 -41.19 48.39 -15.24
CA ASP A 243 -41.49 49.27 -16.38
C ASP A 243 -41.60 50.81 -16.27
N GLU A 244 -40.83 51.40 -17.20
CA GLU A 244 -41.13 52.57 -18.03
C GLU A 244 -40.90 54.03 -17.57
N GLU A 245 -40.08 54.70 -18.41
CA GLU A 245 -40.18 56.08 -18.91
C GLU A 245 -39.77 57.33 -18.07
N GLY A 246 -39.08 58.25 -18.78
CA GLY A 246 -39.05 59.69 -18.52
C GLY A 246 -37.74 60.23 -17.90
N ALA A 247 -36.79 60.75 -18.68
CA ALA A 247 -36.68 62.16 -19.08
C ALA A 247 -36.71 63.15 -17.87
N VAL A 248 -35.58 63.64 -17.37
CA VAL A 248 -34.88 64.90 -17.74
C VAL A 248 -35.36 66.15 -16.96
N THR A 249 -34.36 66.82 -16.34
CA THR A 249 -34.21 68.26 -15.93
C THR A 249 -34.95 68.88 -14.75
N GLU A 250 -34.13 69.63 -13.97
CA GLU A 250 -34.30 71.01 -13.43
C GLU A 250 -35.67 71.36 -12.78
N GLU A 251 -35.77 71.81 -11.53
CA GLU A 251 -35.03 72.84 -10.76
C GLU A 251 -34.96 72.49 -9.26
#